data_AF-A0A8H6UQA7-F1
#
_entry.id   AF-A0A8H6UQA7-F1
#
_cell.length_a   1.000
_cell.length_b   1.000
_cell.length_c   1.000
_cell.angle_alpha   90.00
_cell.angle_beta   90.00
_cell.angle_gamma   90.00
#
_symmetry.space_group_name_H-M   'P 1'
#
loop_
_entity.id
_entity.type
_entity.pdbx_description
1 polymer ?
#
loop_
_entity_poly.entity_id
_entity_poly.type
_entity_poly.pdbx_seq_one_letter_code
_entity_poly.pdbx_strand_id
1 'polypeptide(L)'
;MSTPTIGIIVCGQRFPRAGLQTTQHPVAHHLVGWSEEIASHAGFIFVTPQYEWGYPASIKNAIDYLFHEWKGKPGMIVSYGGHGGGKAAQQLCQVPQGLPMQPVEPLALWCFPQRSLWAEQPGERMRE
;
A
#
# COMPACT_ATOMS: atom_id res chain seq x y z
N MET A 1 -29.63 -1.04 3.75
CA MET A 1 -28.44 -0.29 3.30
C MET A 1 -27.23 -1.12 3.65
N SER A 2 -26.38 -1.46 2.68
CA SER A 2 -25.11 -2.18 2.94
C SER A 2 -24.20 -1.30 3.80
N THR A 3 -23.56 -1.85 4.82
CA THR A 3 -22.58 -1.13 5.64
C THR A 3 -21.42 -0.66 4.76
N PRO A 4 -21.00 0.62 4.84
CA PRO A 4 -19.83 1.06 4.10
C PRO A 4 -18.58 0.31 4.60
N THR A 5 -17.88 -0.38 3.70
CA THR A 5 -16.63 -1.08 4.00
C THR A 5 -15.44 -0.19 3.72
N ILE A 6 -14.40 -0.30 4.55
CA ILE A 6 -13.11 0.37 4.35
C ILE A 6 -12.13 -0.66 3.80
N GLY A 7 -11.52 -0.35 2.65
CA GLY A 7 -10.52 -1.22 2.03
C GLY A 7 -9.15 -0.99 2.64
N ILE A 8 -8.36 -2.05 2.80
CA ILE A 8 -6.99 -1.96 3.31
C ILE A 8 -6.03 -2.47 2.24
N ILE A 9 -5.14 -1.60 1.79
CA ILE A 9 -4.13 -1.88 0.76
C ILE A 9 -2.78 -1.93 1.46
N VAL A 10 -2.15 -3.11 1.50
CA VAL A 10 -0.85 -3.28 2.15
C VAL A 10 0.25 -3.64 1.15
N CYS A 11 1.48 -3.24 1.44
CA CYS A 11 2.63 -3.70 0.66
C CYS A 11 2.69 -5.24 0.63
N GLY A 12 2.80 -5.80 -0.58
CA GLY A 12 2.93 -7.24 -0.80
C GLY A 12 1.61 -7.98 -1.03
N GLN A 13 0.46 -7.32 -0.93
CA GLN A 13 -0.80 -7.87 -1.43
C GLN A 13 -0.71 -8.13 -2.95
N ARG A 14 -1.43 -9.16 -3.40
CA ARG A 14 -1.48 -9.51 -4.83
C ARG A 14 -2.36 -8.50 -5.56
N PHE A 15 -1.71 -7.48 -6.11
CA PHE A 15 -2.32 -6.54 -7.05
C PHE A 15 -2.05 -6.98 -8.49
N PRO A 16 -2.77 -6.43 -9.49
CA PRO A 16 -2.31 -6.51 -10.88
C PRO A 16 -0.84 -6.04 -10.96
N ARG A 17 0.02 -6.72 -11.72
CA ARG A 17 1.46 -6.41 -11.78
C ARG A 17 1.78 -5.53 -12.97
N ALA A 18 2.31 -4.34 -12.73
CA ALA A 18 2.63 -3.41 -13.80
C ALA A 18 3.95 -3.85 -14.45
N GLY A 19 3.92 -4.29 -15.71
CA GLY A 19 5.13 -4.43 -16.52
C GLY A 19 5.57 -5.84 -16.97
N LEU A 20 4.74 -6.89 -16.88
CA LEU A 20 4.97 -8.08 -17.70
C LEU A 20 4.02 -8.05 -18.90
N GLN A 21 4.45 -7.40 -19.98
CA GLN A 21 3.82 -7.53 -21.29
C GLN A 21 4.08 -8.93 -21.84
N THR A 22 3.43 -9.96 -21.30
CA THR A 22 3.30 -11.23 -22.01
C THR A 22 2.21 -11.02 -23.04
N THR A 23 2.57 -11.06 -24.32
CA THR A 23 1.70 -10.87 -25.49
C THR A 23 0.60 -11.92 -25.64
N GLN A 24 0.35 -12.75 -24.62
CA GLN A 24 -0.72 -13.75 -24.52
C GLN A 24 -1.20 -13.82 -23.04
N HIS A 25 -2.52 -13.70 -22.76
CA HIS A 25 -3.26 -13.85 -21.47
C HIS A 25 -3.72 -12.60 -20.62
N PRO A 26 -4.71 -12.74 -19.70
CA PRO A 26 -6.01 -12.06 -19.62
C PRO A 26 -5.98 -10.77 -18.78
N VAL A 27 -5.28 -9.75 -19.24
CA VAL A 27 -5.07 -8.49 -18.47
C VAL A 27 -6.40 -7.80 -18.11
N ALA A 28 -7.39 -7.88 -19.00
CA ALA A 28 -8.70 -7.26 -18.80
C ALA A 28 -9.44 -7.80 -17.56
N HIS A 29 -9.43 -9.11 -17.31
CA HIS A 29 -10.20 -9.69 -16.20
C HIS A 29 -9.65 -9.30 -14.82
N HIS A 30 -8.33 -9.24 -14.66
CA HIS A 30 -7.71 -8.84 -13.40
C HIS A 30 -7.87 -7.34 -13.12
N LEU A 31 -7.85 -6.51 -14.16
CA LEU A 31 -8.12 -5.07 -14.05
C LEU A 31 -9.59 -4.79 -13.71
N VAL A 32 -10.52 -5.52 -14.34
CA VAL A 32 -11.96 -5.41 -14.04
C VAL A 32 -12.23 -5.83 -12.61
N GLY A 33 -11.69 -6.97 -12.15
CA GLY A 33 -11.86 -7.40 -10.76
C GLY A 33 -11.25 -6.41 -9.74
N TRP A 34 -10.11 -5.80 -10.07
CA TRP A 34 -9.52 -4.76 -9.22
C TRP A 34 -10.34 -3.47 -9.20
N SER A 35 -10.87 -3.04 -10.35
CA SER A 35 -11.77 -1.88 -10.45
C SER A 35 -13.05 -2.09 -9.63
N GLU A 36 -13.69 -3.26 -9.76
CA GLU A 36 -14.89 -3.62 -8.98
C GLU A 36 -14.62 -3.67 -7.47
N GLU A 37 -13.51 -4.29 -7.07
CA GLU A 37 -13.07 -4.34 -5.68
C GLU A 37 -12.87 -2.93 -5.12
N ILE A 38 -12.15 -2.07 -5.85
CA ILE A 38 -11.92 -0.70 -5.43
C ILE A 38 -13.24 0.09 -5.39
N ALA A 39 -14.11 -0.08 -6.37
CA ALA A 39 -15.42 0.57 -6.44
C ALA A 39 -16.31 0.20 -5.25
N SER A 40 -16.26 -1.04 -4.77
CA SER A 40 -17.11 -1.56 -3.69
C SER A 40 -16.88 -0.92 -2.30
N HIS A 41 -15.69 -0.34 -2.07
CA HIS A 41 -15.33 0.24 -0.77
C HIS A 41 -15.66 1.73 -0.69
N ALA A 42 -16.03 2.21 0.50
CA ALA A 42 -16.33 3.61 0.74
C ALA A 42 -15.08 4.49 0.89
N GLY A 43 -13.94 3.90 1.24
CA GLY A 43 -12.66 4.58 1.50
C GLY A 43 -11.52 3.59 1.74
N PHE A 44 -10.29 4.08 1.87
CA PHE A 44 -9.10 3.25 1.90
C PHE A 44 -8.07 3.63 2.98
N ILE A 45 -7.40 2.61 3.49
CA ILE A 45 -6.19 2.73 4.31
C ILE A 45 -5.02 2.08 3.55
N PHE A 46 -3.99 2.88 3.27
CA PHE A 46 -2.75 2.47 2.62
C PHE A 46 -1.71 2.18 3.70
N VAL A 47 -1.37 0.90 3.91
CA VAL A 47 -0.37 0.48 4.90
C VAL A 47 0.96 0.19 4.20
N THR A 48 1.97 1.01 4.46
CA THR A 48 3.24 0.98 3.74
C THR A 48 4.45 0.89 4.67
N PRO A 49 5.38 -0.05 4.43
CA PRO A 49 6.71 0.08 5.02
C PRO A 49 7.47 1.23 4.36
N GLN A 50 8.52 1.70 5.04
CA GLN A 50 9.58 2.50 4.42
C GLN A 50 10.72 1.59 4.02
N TYR A 51 10.89 1.40 2.71
CA TYR A 51 12.02 0.70 2.11
C TYR A 51 12.93 1.72 1.43
N GLU A 52 14.23 1.66 1.70
CA GLU A 52 15.24 2.52 1.05
C GLU A 52 14.81 4.01 0.96
N TRP A 53 14.27 4.53 2.07
CA TRP A 53 13.79 5.91 2.19
C TRP A 53 12.55 6.31 1.38
N GLY A 54 11.78 5.33 0.86
CA GLY A 54 10.53 5.59 0.15
C GLY A 54 9.45 4.54 0.44
N TYR A 55 8.29 4.74 -0.21
CA TYR A 55 7.25 3.72 -0.23
C TYR A 55 7.54 2.67 -1.32
N PRO A 56 7.09 1.41 -1.17
CA PRO A 56 7.36 0.35 -2.13
C PRO A 56 6.58 0.52 -3.44
N ALA A 57 7.16 0.09 -4.56
CA ALA A 57 6.50 0.15 -5.87
C ALA A 57 5.15 -0.58 -5.92
N SER A 58 4.95 -1.61 -5.09
CA SER A 58 3.70 -2.37 -5.03
C SER A 58 2.48 -1.52 -4.68
N ILE A 59 2.61 -0.59 -3.74
CA ILE A 59 1.49 0.27 -3.32
C ILE A 59 1.14 1.29 -4.40
N LYS A 60 2.15 1.81 -5.09
CA LYS A 60 1.98 2.74 -6.21
C LYS A 60 1.32 2.08 -7.39
N ASN A 61 1.75 0.86 -7.73
CA ASN A 61 1.12 0.07 -8.78
C ASN A 61 -0.36 -0.16 -8.48
N ALA A 62 -0.72 -0.53 -7.24
CA ALA A 62 -2.12 -0.73 -6.85
C ALA A 62 -2.99 0.53 -7.10
N ILE A 63 -2.41 1.71 -6.87
CA ILE A 63 -3.07 3.00 -7.09
C ILE A 63 -3.15 3.34 -8.59
N ASP A 64 -2.05 3.18 -9.33
CA ASP A 64 -1.87 3.66 -10.71
C ASP A 64 -2.74 2.96 -11.76
N TYR A 65 -3.30 1.79 -11.44
CA TYR A 65 -4.18 1.07 -12.36
C TYR A 65 -5.51 1.75 -12.63
N LEU A 66 -5.95 2.59 -11.70
CA LEU A 66 -7.30 3.14 -11.66
C LEU A 66 -7.21 4.65 -11.48
N PHE A 67 -8.21 5.37 -12.00
CA PHE A 67 -8.27 6.83 -11.86
C PHE A 67 -9.66 7.27 -11.39
N HIS A 68 -10.71 6.80 -12.04
CA HIS A 68 -12.08 7.24 -11.77
C HIS A 68 -12.66 6.63 -10.49
N GLU A 69 -12.25 5.41 -10.16
CA GLU A 69 -12.72 4.62 -9.02
C GLU A 69 -12.33 5.25 -7.68
N TRP A 70 -11.29 6.08 -7.68
CA TRP A 70 -10.82 6.80 -6.50
C TRP A 70 -11.66 8.05 -6.17
N LYS A 71 -12.58 8.45 -7.06
CA LYS A 71 -13.30 9.72 -6.96
C LYS A 71 -14.11 9.83 -5.67
N GLY A 72 -13.82 10.86 -4.88
CA GLY A 72 -14.52 11.21 -3.64
C GLY A 72 -14.20 10.30 -2.45
N LYS A 73 -13.33 9.30 -2.61
CA LYS A 73 -13.02 8.34 -1.55
C LYS A 73 -11.98 8.90 -0.58
N PRO A 74 -12.21 8.83 0.74
CA PRO A 74 -11.19 9.18 1.72
C PRO A 74 -10.03 8.18 1.67
N GLY A 75 -8.80 8.69 1.77
CA GLY A 75 -7.58 7.88 1.75
C GLY A 75 -6.68 8.22 2.93
N MET A 76 -6.46 7.24 3.82
CA MET A 76 -5.53 7.36 4.95
C MET A 76 -4.24 6.60 4.67
N ILE A 77 -3.10 7.16 5.05
CA ILE A 77 -1.81 6.48 4.95
C ILE A 77 -1.33 6.09 6.34
N VAL A 78 -0.90 4.85 6.47
CA VAL A 78 -0.27 4.29 7.67
C VAL A 78 1.12 3.81 7.26
N SER A 79 2.16 4.52 7.68
CA SER A 79 3.54 4.12 7.36
C SER A 79 4.29 3.57 8.57
N TYR A 80 5.23 2.66 8.35
CA TYR A 80 6.09 2.13 9.40
C TYR A 80 7.52 1.88 8.90
N GLY A 81 8.49 1.80 9.81
CA GLY A 81 9.86 1.44 9.45
C GLY A 81 10.83 1.59 10.61
N GLY A 82 12.08 1.17 10.40
CA GLY A 82 13.13 1.20 11.44
C GLY A 82 13.49 2.59 11.97
N HIS A 83 13.00 3.66 11.34
CA HIS A 83 13.12 5.05 11.80
C HIS A 83 11.76 5.77 11.83
N GLY A 84 10.64 5.04 11.96
CA GLY A 84 9.30 5.62 12.09
C GLY A 84 8.57 5.95 10.77
N GLY A 85 9.01 5.38 9.63
CA GLY A 85 8.25 5.40 8.37
C GLY A 85 7.97 6.77 7.73
N GLY A 86 8.50 7.88 8.28
CA GLY A 86 8.09 9.24 7.91
C GLY A 86 8.37 9.62 6.46
N LYS A 87 9.50 9.19 5.88
CA LYS A 87 9.80 9.53 4.47
C LYS A 87 8.86 8.83 3.49
N ALA A 88 8.49 7.58 3.78
CA ALA A 88 7.50 6.87 2.98
C ALA A 88 6.12 7.54 3.05
N ALA A 89 5.69 7.97 4.25
CA ALA A 89 4.44 8.71 4.41
C ALA A 89 4.45 10.04 3.63
N GLN A 90 5.53 10.83 3.77
CA GLN A 90 5.66 12.12 3.08
C GLN A 90 5.67 11.98 1.55
N GLN A 91 6.31 10.94 1.02
CA GLN A 91 6.31 10.70 -0.42
C GLN A 91 4.95 10.17 -0.90
N LEU A 92 4.33 9.25 -0.17
CA LEU A 92 3.07 8.64 -0.59
C LEU A 92 1.90 9.62 -0.48
N CYS A 93 1.89 10.54 0.49
CA CYS A 93 0.78 11.48 0.66
C CYS A 93 0.59 12.42 -0.53
N GLN A 94 1.64 12.64 -1.34
CA GLN A 94 1.54 13.41 -2.58
C GLN A 94 0.74 12.68 -3.67
N VAL A 95 0.68 11.34 -3.66
CA VAL A 95 0.03 10.57 -4.72
C VAL A 95 -1.51 10.73 -4.68
N PRO A 96 -2.22 10.49 -3.56
CA PRO A 96 -3.66 10.73 -3.47
C PRO A 96 -4.06 12.19 -3.70
N GLN A 97 -3.18 13.17 -3.45
CA GLN A 97 -3.44 14.59 -3.74
C GLN A 97 -3.55 14.87 -5.25
N GLY A 98 -2.91 14.07 -6.10
CA GLY A 98 -3.01 14.14 -7.55
C GLY A 98 -4.18 13.35 -8.14
N LEU A 99 -4.93 12.62 -7.32
CA LEU A 99 -6.09 11.82 -7.72
C LEU A 99 -7.38 12.53 -7.27
N PRO A 100 -8.55 12.15 -7.81
CA PRO A 100 -9.83 12.68 -7.34
C PRO A 100 -10.23 12.15 -5.94
N MET A 101 -9.28 11.87 -5.06
CA MET A 101 -9.48 11.39 -3.69
C MET A 101 -9.69 12.52 -2.68
N GLN A 102 -10.08 12.14 -1.46
CA GLN A 102 -10.11 13.02 -0.29
C GLN A 102 -9.03 12.56 0.71
N PRO A 103 -7.74 12.88 0.50
CA PRO A 103 -6.68 12.44 1.40
C PRO A 103 -6.90 12.98 2.81
N VAL A 104 -6.70 12.13 3.81
CA VAL A 104 -6.64 12.53 5.22
C VAL A 104 -5.18 12.61 5.68
N GLU A 105 -4.95 13.31 6.79
CA GLU A 105 -3.61 13.45 7.37
C GLU A 105 -2.93 12.09 7.57
N PRO A 106 -1.70 11.89 7.05
CA PRO A 106 -1.03 10.61 7.10
C PRO A 106 -0.57 10.30 8.54
N LEU A 107 -0.76 9.05 8.95
CA LEU A 107 -0.28 8.54 10.22
C LEU A 107 1.05 7.81 10.01
N ALA A 108 2.15 8.45 10.40
CA ALA A 108 3.45 7.77 10.48
C ALA A 108 3.54 7.04 11.84
N LEU A 109 3.53 5.71 11.79
CA LEU A 109 3.61 4.85 12.97
C LEU A 109 5.05 4.58 13.41
N TRP A 110 5.15 4.21 14.68
CA TRP A 110 6.36 4.17 15.49
C TRP A 110 7.56 3.45 14.85
N CYS A 111 8.75 3.91 15.25
CA CYS A 111 10.00 3.18 15.14
C CYS A 111 9.86 1.85 15.89
N PHE A 112 10.26 0.74 15.26
CA PHE A 112 10.31 -0.54 15.97
C PHE A 112 11.21 -0.40 17.21
N PRO A 113 10.76 -0.86 18.39
CA PRO A 113 11.59 -0.83 19.58
C PRO A 113 12.87 -1.65 19.33
N GLN A 114 13.98 -1.11 19.87
CA GLN A 114 15.39 -1.47 19.71
C GLN A 114 15.71 -2.91 19.24
N ARG A 115 16.77 -3.06 18.42
CA ARG A 115 17.36 -4.35 17.95
C ARG A 115 17.42 -5.46 19.00
N SER A 116 17.49 -5.13 20.30
CA SER A 116 17.49 -6.08 21.41
C SER A 116 16.23 -6.96 21.50
N LEU A 117 15.09 -6.55 20.91
CA LEU A 117 13.88 -7.37 20.91
C LEU A 117 13.91 -8.55 19.92
N TRP A 118 14.91 -8.57 19.03
CA TRP A 118 15.11 -9.61 18.01
C TRP A 118 16.49 -10.26 18.11
N ALA A 119 17.33 -9.77 19.02
CA ALA A 119 18.68 -10.28 19.25
C ALA A 119 18.68 -11.66 19.94
N GLU A 120 17.51 -12.16 20.37
CA GLU A 120 17.34 -13.49 20.92
C GLU A 120 16.44 -14.34 19.99
N GLN A 121 17.02 -14.81 18.89
CA GLN A 121 16.61 -16.06 18.27
C GLN A 121 17.70 -17.08 18.60
N PRO A 122 17.61 -17.82 19.73
CA PRO A 122 18.58 -18.85 20.01
C PRO A 122 18.34 -20.01 19.03
N GLY A 123 19.13 -20.10 17.95
CA GLY A 123 19.21 -21.38 17.24
C GLY A 123 19.67 -21.47 15.79
N GLU A 124 19.83 -20.40 15.00
CA GLU A 124 20.28 -20.56 13.61
C GLU A 124 21.71 -20.09 13.41
N ARG A 125 22.62 -20.89 13.97
CA ARG A 125 24.02 -20.94 13.54
C ARG A 125 24.02 -21.48 12.11
N MET A 126 24.02 -20.56 11.14
CA MET A 126 24.21 -20.84 9.72
C MET A 126 25.44 -21.75 9.58
N ARG A 127 25.21 -22.99 9.15
CA ARG A 127 26.29 -23.93 8.80
C ARG A 127 26.95 -23.43 7.51
N GLU A 128 28.26 -23.62 7.50
CA GLU A 128 29.30 -23.16 6.59
C GLU A 128 28.97 -23.28 5.09
#